data_AF-A0A355IQH6-F1
#
_entry.id   AF-A0A355IQH6-F1
#
_cell.length_a   1.000
_cell.length_b   1.000
_cell.length_c   1.000
_cell.angle_alpha   90.00
_cell.angle_beta   90.00
_cell.angle_gamma   90.00
#
_symmetry.space_group_name_H-M   'P 1'
#
loop_
_entity.id
_entity.type
_entity.pdbx_description
1 polymer ?
#
loop_
_entity_poly.entity_id
_entity_poly.type
_entity_poly.pdbx_seq_one_letter_code
_entity_poly.pdbx_strand_id
1 'polypeptide(L)'
;DTVGLINTVTNKYLGADGLGEDSRLYDDKAWVESPKTKPYTQWVIKDAALEVVPEVYEQPIGLDVELAIERNYQSYPVSFKTSGIKETLFFETTAGFDVNRTSISPEDVKALDGKVTVRISTKLEAGMDGNLYISKGATAGETRIDTIKLVSVNQYPRFQIKNTANESLTLGSHATDFQPALTIDKDTITQLFIVRKAKPVLPDSLSMLTDSLYYIVQDGDYRMLAKNTANYWGTLWGVPTNEALWFLHPQDGGTYDIVNFVTGKSLGADAVSELGGDYLYCDKVFTPAPTAAPFCEWKLESFTLGLKPVREGTLKLVNNAGQLTLHGTQTGDRIQVYNLAGRCVQQTTATGSETPISLSTGFYLVKVNQTVIKVVR
;
A
#
# COMPACT_ATOMS: atom_id res chain seq x y z
N ASP A 1 31.32 -33.29 -11.10
CA ASP A 1 30.46 -34.39 -11.57
C ASP A 1 29.32 -33.86 -12.41
N THR A 2 28.86 -34.62 -13.40
CA THR A 2 27.68 -34.31 -14.21
C THR A 2 26.46 -35.05 -13.67
N VAL A 3 25.28 -34.46 -13.79
CA VAL A 3 24.00 -35.05 -13.39
C VAL A 3 23.05 -35.17 -14.58
N GLY A 4 22.06 -36.04 -14.45
CA GLY A 4 20.87 -36.05 -15.32
C GLY A 4 19.69 -35.39 -14.61
N LEU A 5 18.96 -34.53 -15.31
CA LEU A 5 17.73 -33.90 -14.82
C LEU A 5 16.52 -34.63 -15.41
N ILE A 6 15.68 -35.25 -14.56
CA ILE A 6 14.55 -36.08 -14.97
C ILE A 6 13.24 -35.31 -14.76
N ASN A 7 12.42 -35.21 -15.80
CA ASN A 7 11.02 -34.79 -15.66
C ASN A 7 10.22 -35.96 -15.06
N THR A 8 9.61 -35.73 -13.90
CA THR A 8 8.87 -36.75 -13.14
C THR A 8 7.51 -37.11 -13.75
N VAL A 9 7.00 -36.31 -14.69
CA VAL A 9 5.75 -36.57 -15.41
C VAL A 9 5.99 -37.45 -16.63
N THR A 10 7.03 -37.15 -17.41
CA THR A 10 7.33 -37.87 -18.66
C THR A 10 8.32 -39.03 -18.47
N ASN A 11 9.02 -39.09 -17.33
CA ASN A 11 10.14 -40.00 -17.07
C ASN A 11 11.25 -39.93 -18.15
N LYS A 12 11.45 -38.72 -18.70
CA LYS A 12 12.47 -38.41 -19.70
C LYS A 12 13.43 -37.36 -19.15
N TYR A 13 14.60 -37.26 -19.78
CA TYR A 13 15.66 -36.36 -19.35
C TYR A 13 15.59 -35.03 -20.09
N LEU A 14 15.91 -33.96 -19.38
CA LEU A 14 16.15 -32.65 -19.98
C LEU A 14 17.43 -32.72 -20.82
N GLY A 15 17.35 -32.29 -22.07
CA GLY A 15 18.51 -32.14 -22.94
C GLY A 15 18.39 -30.99 -23.92
N ALA A 16 19.53 -30.58 -24.48
CA ALA A 16 19.61 -29.57 -25.54
C ALA A 16 19.99 -30.21 -26.88
N ASP A 17 19.58 -29.64 -28.01
CA ASP A 17 20.02 -30.14 -29.33
C ASP A 17 21.47 -29.72 -29.69
N GLY A 18 22.00 -28.71 -28.99
CA GLY A 18 23.39 -28.23 -29.11
C GLY A 18 23.79 -27.88 -30.55
N LEU A 19 22.84 -27.29 -31.28
CA LEU A 19 22.98 -26.85 -32.67
C LEU A 19 23.46 -25.38 -32.77
N GLY A 20 23.46 -24.62 -31.68
CA GLY A 20 23.95 -23.23 -31.62
C GLY A 20 23.77 -22.55 -30.26
N GLU A 21 24.03 -21.24 -30.18
CA GLU A 21 23.87 -20.43 -28.95
C GLU A 21 22.43 -20.39 -28.44
N ASP A 22 21.44 -20.56 -29.32
CA ASP A 22 20.00 -20.61 -29.00
C ASP A 22 19.41 -22.03 -29.08
N SER A 23 20.19 -23.04 -28.69
CA SER A 23 19.73 -24.44 -28.69
C SER A 23 18.49 -24.59 -27.79
N ARG A 24 17.44 -25.22 -28.32
CA ARG A 24 16.21 -25.46 -27.55
C ARG A 24 16.45 -26.53 -26.48
N LEU A 25 15.72 -26.38 -25.37
CA LEU A 25 15.63 -27.41 -24.34
C LEU A 25 14.43 -28.30 -24.61
N TYR A 26 14.62 -29.60 -24.44
CA TYR A 26 13.60 -30.61 -24.60
C TYR A 26 13.61 -31.52 -23.38
N ASP A 27 12.44 -31.90 -22.90
CA ASP A 27 12.25 -32.80 -21.77
C ASP A 27 11.78 -34.20 -22.22
N ASP A 28 12.18 -34.60 -23.43
CA ASP A 28 11.77 -35.84 -24.10
C ASP A 28 12.95 -36.80 -24.38
N LYS A 29 14.16 -36.47 -23.91
CA LYS A 29 15.39 -37.18 -24.30
C LYS A 29 15.64 -38.41 -23.44
N ALA A 30 16.29 -39.41 -24.04
CA ALA A 30 16.79 -40.58 -23.33
C ALA A 30 18.17 -40.29 -22.71
N TRP A 31 18.45 -40.87 -21.55
CA TRP A 31 19.77 -40.77 -20.93
C TRP A 31 20.84 -41.44 -21.80
N VAL A 32 21.97 -40.75 -21.96
CA VAL A 32 23.16 -41.30 -22.60
C VAL A 32 24.27 -41.38 -21.57
N GLU A 33 24.63 -42.61 -21.21
CA GLU A 33 25.78 -42.91 -20.38
C GLU A 33 27.06 -42.82 -21.24
N SER A 34 28.05 -42.05 -20.77
CA SER A 34 29.35 -41.87 -21.45
C SER A 34 29.26 -41.45 -22.94
N PRO A 35 28.66 -40.29 -23.26
CA PRO A 35 28.48 -39.83 -24.64
C PRO A 35 29.83 -39.60 -25.35
N LYS A 36 30.00 -40.23 -26.51
CA LYS A 36 31.25 -40.12 -27.32
C LYS A 36 31.37 -38.78 -28.06
N THR A 37 30.24 -38.13 -28.35
CA THR A 37 30.17 -36.82 -29.00
C THR A 37 28.96 -36.06 -28.46
N LYS A 38 29.21 -34.92 -27.81
CA LYS A 38 28.23 -33.96 -27.27
C LYS A 38 27.26 -34.54 -26.21
N PRO A 39 27.46 -34.26 -24.91
CA PRO A 39 26.66 -34.80 -23.82
C PRO A 39 25.33 -34.06 -23.64
N TYR A 40 24.41 -34.18 -24.60
CA TYR A 40 23.18 -33.39 -24.68
C TYR A 40 22.23 -33.48 -23.47
N THR A 41 22.34 -34.54 -22.66
CA THR A 41 21.51 -34.78 -21.47
C THR A 41 22.29 -34.72 -20.16
N GLN A 42 23.58 -34.41 -20.19
CA GLN A 42 24.41 -34.34 -18.99
C GLN A 42 24.69 -32.89 -18.64
N TRP A 43 24.35 -32.51 -17.42
CA TRP A 43 24.45 -31.15 -16.93
C TRP A 43 25.53 -31.08 -15.85
N VAL A 44 26.35 -30.04 -15.89
CA VAL A 44 27.19 -29.70 -14.74
C VAL A 44 26.40 -28.74 -13.89
N ILE A 45 25.95 -29.18 -12.71
CA ILE A 45 25.50 -28.25 -11.69
C ILE A 45 26.76 -27.68 -11.06
N LYS A 46 27.06 -26.42 -11.40
CA LYS A 46 28.02 -25.64 -10.63
C LYS A 46 27.23 -24.97 -9.53
N ASP A 47 27.65 -25.16 -8.29
CA ASP A 47 27.29 -24.20 -7.25
C ASP A 47 27.72 -22.84 -7.78
N ALA A 48 26.75 -21.95 -7.97
CA ALA A 48 27.06 -20.55 -8.21
C ALA A 48 27.84 -20.11 -6.97
N ALA A 49 29.17 -20.02 -7.08
CA ALA A 49 29.97 -19.33 -6.10
C ALA A 49 29.37 -17.93 -6.03
N LEU A 50 28.61 -17.68 -4.95
CA LEU A 50 27.76 -16.53 -4.64
C LEU A 50 28.21 -15.17 -5.24
N GLU A 51 28.15 -15.02 -6.56
CA GLU A 51 27.61 -13.81 -7.16
C GLU A 51 26.14 -13.87 -6.80
N VAL A 52 25.88 -13.42 -5.57
CA VAL A 52 24.61 -12.84 -5.18
C VAL A 52 24.36 -11.76 -6.21
N VAL A 53 23.73 -12.12 -7.33
CA VAL A 53 22.88 -11.19 -8.05
C VAL A 53 21.92 -10.71 -6.96
N PRO A 54 22.00 -9.45 -6.54
CA PRO A 54 21.09 -8.96 -5.51
C PRO A 54 19.69 -9.09 -6.07
N GLU A 55 18.99 -10.15 -5.69
CA GLU A 55 17.56 -10.26 -5.95
C GLU A 55 16.90 -9.23 -5.04
N VAL A 56 16.80 -8.01 -5.56
CA VAL A 56 15.68 -7.14 -5.21
C VAL A 56 14.46 -7.92 -5.69
N TYR A 57 13.88 -8.72 -4.79
CA TYR A 57 12.61 -9.36 -5.07
C TYR A 57 11.62 -8.25 -5.38
N GLU A 58 11.18 -8.28 -6.63
CA GLU A 58 10.14 -7.47 -7.18
C GLU A 58 8.99 -7.31 -6.16
N GLN A 59 8.77 -6.09 -5.65
CA GLN A 59 7.52 -5.48 -6.10
C GLN A 59 7.76 -5.19 -7.59
N PRO A 60 6.80 -5.36 -8.50
CA PRO A 60 6.99 -4.89 -9.86
C PRO A 60 7.06 -3.37 -9.78
N ILE A 61 8.24 -2.85 -9.49
CA ILE A 61 8.64 -1.48 -9.72
C ILE A 61 9.36 -1.59 -11.07
N GLY A 62 8.51 -1.68 -12.08
CA GLY A 62 8.87 -2.14 -13.41
C GLY A 62 7.57 -2.23 -14.18
N LEU A 63 7.41 -1.30 -15.12
CA LEU A 63 6.25 -1.03 -15.99
C LEU A 63 5.29 0.04 -15.45
N ASP A 64 5.60 1.30 -15.78
CA ASP A 64 4.64 2.41 -15.95
C ASP A 64 3.74 2.84 -14.78
N VAL A 65 4.09 2.50 -13.53
CA VAL A 65 3.35 3.02 -12.38
C VAL A 65 3.81 4.43 -12.02
N GLU A 66 2.94 5.39 -12.28
CA GLU A 66 3.07 6.78 -11.85
C GLU A 66 2.51 6.94 -10.42
N LEU A 67 3.34 7.39 -9.48
CA LEU A 67 2.90 7.69 -8.11
C LEU A 67 2.39 9.12 -8.02
N ALA A 68 1.10 9.26 -7.74
CA ALA A 68 0.46 10.54 -7.44
C ALA A 68 0.77 10.98 -6.00
N ILE A 69 1.61 12.01 -5.85
CA ILE A 69 2.02 12.59 -4.57
C ILE A 69 1.20 13.85 -4.30
N GLU A 70 0.38 13.83 -3.26
CA GLU A 70 -0.47 14.97 -2.91
C GLU A 70 0.36 16.14 -2.38
N ARG A 71 0.28 17.29 -3.07
CA ARG A 71 1.02 18.49 -2.70
C ARG A 71 0.58 19.02 -1.34
N ASN A 72 1.56 19.52 -0.57
CA ASN A 72 1.34 20.11 0.75
C ASN A 72 0.55 19.20 1.69
N TYR A 73 0.72 17.89 1.55
CA TYR A 73 0.05 16.88 2.34
C TYR A 73 1.03 15.86 2.89
N GLN A 74 0.51 14.86 3.59
CA GLN A 74 1.33 13.81 4.18
C GLN A 74 2.15 13.06 3.11
N SER A 75 3.40 12.75 3.46
CA SER A 75 4.29 12.02 2.56
C SER A 75 3.75 10.63 2.21
N TYR A 76 3.77 10.30 0.92
CA TYR A 76 3.37 9.00 0.39
C TYR A 76 4.43 7.94 0.72
N PRO A 77 4.09 6.83 1.40
CA PRO A 77 5.04 5.76 1.66
C PRO A 77 5.35 5.00 0.38
N VAL A 78 6.60 4.59 0.23
CA VAL A 78 7.08 3.63 -0.77
C VAL A 78 7.91 2.59 -0.03
N SER A 79 7.43 1.36 0.01
CA SER A 79 8.04 0.21 0.66
C SER A 79 8.46 -0.80 -0.38
N PHE A 80 9.63 -1.37 -0.16
CA PHE A 80 10.20 -2.41 -0.99
C PHE A 80 10.73 -3.51 -0.07
N LYS A 81 10.67 -4.75 -0.56
CA LYS A 81 11.27 -5.89 0.10
C LYS A 81 12.61 -6.15 -0.56
N THR A 82 13.67 -6.20 0.21
CA THR A 82 15.02 -6.41 -0.29
C THR A 82 15.78 -7.36 0.63
N SER A 83 16.63 -8.20 0.05
CA SER A 83 17.44 -9.16 0.79
C SER A 83 18.80 -9.30 0.11
N GLY A 84 19.82 -9.73 0.86
CA GLY A 84 21.12 -10.04 0.27
C GLY A 84 21.92 -8.84 -0.25
N ILE A 85 21.50 -7.59 0.03
CA ILE A 85 22.32 -6.41 -0.30
C ILE A 85 23.65 -6.45 0.48
N LYS A 86 24.75 -6.20 -0.21
CA LYS A 86 26.11 -6.10 0.36
C LYS A 86 26.57 -4.64 0.50
N GLU A 87 25.82 -3.72 -0.07
CA GLU A 87 26.14 -2.30 -0.19
C GLU A 87 24.95 -1.46 0.27
N THR A 88 25.21 -0.19 0.59
CA THR A 88 24.17 0.78 0.97
C THR A 88 23.29 1.09 -0.24
N LEU A 89 21.97 1.14 -0.03
CA LEU A 89 21.04 1.70 -1.01
C LEU A 89 20.86 3.20 -0.76
N PHE A 90 20.77 3.97 -1.83
CA PHE A 90 20.53 5.42 -1.80
C PHE A 90 19.23 5.76 -2.53
N PHE A 91 18.53 6.75 -1.99
CA PHE A 91 17.25 7.27 -2.48
C PHE A 91 17.41 8.75 -2.79
N GLU A 92 17.17 9.12 -4.04
CA GLU A 92 17.26 10.49 -4.51
C GLU A 92 16.02 10.87 -5.29
N THR A 93 15.50 12.07 -5.08
CA THR A 93 14.32 12.56 -5.77
C THR A 93 14.67 13.70 -6.70
N THR A 94 13.88 13.86 -7.77
CA THR A 94 13.93 15.06 -8.61
C THR A 94 13.64 16.31 -7.78
N ALA A 95 14.32 17.42 -8.08
CA ALA A 95 14.19 18.68 -7.34
C ALA A 95 12.72 19.10 -7.14
N GLY A 96 12.36 19.47 -5.91
CA GLY A 96 10.98 19.81 -5.52
C GLY A 96 10.15 18.63 -5.00
N PHE A 97 10.66 17.41 -5.11
CA PHE A 97 10.24 16.27 -4.31
C PHE A 97 11.27 16.00 -3.21
N ASP A 98 10.80 15.61 -2.03
CA ASP A 98 11.62 15.31 -0.86
C ASP A 98 11.43 13.85 -0.46
N VAL A 99 12.52 13.21 -0.01
CA VAL A 99 12.49 11.87 0.59
C VAL A 99 12.93 11.95 2.05
N ASN A 100 12.21 11.27 2.93
CA ASN A 100 12.50 11.30 4.38
C ASN A 100 13.79 10.55 4.77
N ARG A 101 14.30 9.70 3.88
CA ARG A 101 15.47 8.85 4.10
C ARG A 101 16.23 8.71 2.80
N THR A 102 17.48 9.18 2.80
CA THR A 102 18.34 9.22 1.60
C THR A 102 19.22 7.98 1.45
N SER A 103 19.36 7.15 2.49
CA SER A 103 20.11 5.90 2.41
C SER A 103 19.69 4.84 3.44
N ILE A 104 20.03 3.57 3.16
CA ILE A 104 19.85 2.43 4.06
C ILE A 104 21.00 1.43 3.91
N SER A 105 21.62 1.04 5.02
CA SER A 105 22.73 0.08 5.01
C SER A 105 22.25 -1.37 4.98
N PRO A 106 23.13 -2.34 4.66
CA PRO A 106 22.83 -3.77 4.79
C PRO A 106 22.38 -4.18 6.21
N GLU A 107 22.96 -3.57 7.25
CA GLU A 107 22.59 -3.82 8.65
C GLU A 107 21.17 -3.31 8.95
N ASP A 108 20.82 -2.12 8.45
CA ASP A 108 19.48 -1.58 8.59
C ASP A 108 18.43 -2.49 7.91
N VAL A 109 18.74 -3.01 6.72
CA VAL A 109 17.84 -3.92 6.00
C VAL A 109 17.62 -5.20 6.81
N LYS A 110 18.68 -5.78 7.39
CA LYS A 110 18.54 -6.94 8.29
C LYS A 110 17.70 -6.62 9.51
N ALA A 111 17.91 -5.46 10.14
CA ALA A 111 17.15 -5.02 11.31
C ALA A 111 15.66 -4.79 11.00
N LEU A 112 15.33 -4.49 9.75
CA LEU A 112 13.97 -4.28 9.27
C LEU A 112 13.36 -5.53 8.60
N ASP A 113 13.97 -6.71 8.77
CA ASP A 113 13.54 -7.97 8.16
C ASP A 113 13.33 -7.86 6.64
N GLY A 114 14.25 -7.13 5.99
CA GLY A 114 14.21 -6.88 4.56
C GLY A 114 13.16 -5.86 4.09
N LYS A 115 12.30 -5.35 4.98
CA LYS A 115 11.24 -4.41 4.63
C LYS A 115 11.69 -2.98 4.82
N VAL A 116 11.94 -2.29 3.72
CA VAL A 116 12.35 -0.89 3.75
C VAL A 116 11.19 -0.01 3.34
N THR A 117 11.00 1.12 4.02
CA THR A 117 10.01 2.13 3.65
C THR A 117 10.66 3.50 3.60
N VAL A 118 10.54 4.18 2.46
CA VAL A 118 10.81 5.61 2.31
C VAL A 118 9.49 6.36 2.18
N ARG A 119 9.48 7.66 2.44
CA ARG A 119 8.31 8.51 2.33
C ARG A 119 8.65 9.72 1.47
N ILE A 120 7.78 10.00 0.50
CA ILE A 120 7.97 11.03 -0.51
C ILE A 120 6.95 12.15 -0.31
N SER A 121 7.39 13.40 -0.30
CA SER A 121 6.52 14.59 -0.24
C SER A 121 6.85 15.58 -1.33
N THR A 122 5.92 16.48 -1.63
CA THR A 122 6.16 17.59 -2.56
C THR A 122 5.36 18.83 -2.20
N LYS A 123 5.90 19.98 -2.59
CA LYS A 123 5.23 21.28 -2.57
C LYS A 123 5.03 21.85 -3.98
N LEU A 124 5.42 21.09 -5.01
CA LEU A 124 5.26 21.49 -6.40
C LEU A 124 3.78 21.66 -6.75
N GLU A 125 3.50 22.50 -7.74
CA GLU A 125 2.17 22.62 -8.30
C GLU A 125 1.71 21.29 -8.92
N ALA A 126 0.39 21.09 -8.99
CA ALA A 126 -0.17 19.87 -9.53
C ALA A 126 0.15 19.73 -11.03
N GLY A 127 0.47 18.51 -11.47
CA GLY A 127 0.91 18.20 -12.83
C GLY A 127 2.43 18.30 -13.05
N MET A 128 3.21 18.60 -12.01
CA MET A 128 4.68 18.57 -12.10
C MET A 128 5.20 17.15 -11.93
N ASP A 129 6.01 16.71 -12.89
CA ASP A 129 6.60 15.38 -12.93
C ASP A 129 7.95 15.33 -12.20
N GLY A 130 8.31 14.14 -11.73
CA GLY A 130 9.61 13.85 -11.14
C GLY A 130 9.86 12.36 -11.06
N ASN A 131 10.96 12.00 -10.40
CA ASN A 131 11.33 10.61 -10.18
C ASN A 131 11.90 10.42 -8.78
N LEU A 132 11.71 9.24 -8.21
CA LEU A 132 12.55 8.66 -7.17
C LEU A 132 13.53 7.69 -7.83
N TYR A 133 14.82 7.95 -7.63
CA TYR A 133 15.93 7.12 -8.07
C TYR A 133 16.40 6.24 -6.93
N ILE A 134 16.56 4.95 -7.23
CA ILE A 134 17.13 3.98 -6.30
C ILE A 134 18.48 3.55 -6.86
N SER A 135 19.54 3.70 -6.06
CA SER A 135 20.90 3.31 -6.44
C SER A 135 21.58 2.50 -5.34
N LYS A 136 22.64 1.78 -5.69
CA LYS A 136 23.52 1.06 -4.76
C LYS A 136 24.97 1.53 -4.94
N GLY A 137 25.76 1.46 -3.87
CA GLY A 137 27.20 1.74 -3.91
C GLY A 137 27.76 2.30 -2.61
N ALA A 138 28.93 2.94 -2.71
CA ALA A 138 29.53 3.72 -1.63
C ALA A 138 28.96 5.15 -1.56
N THR A 139 28.48 5.67 -2.68
CA THR A 139 27.86 7.00 -2.80
C THR A 139 26.60 6.97 -3.66
N ALA A 140 25.75 7.99 -3.51
CA ALA A 140 24.52 8.12 -4.30
C ALA A 140 24.81 8.23 -5.80
N GLY A 141 24.02 7.53 -6.62
CA GLY A 141 24.10 7.59 -8.09
C GLY A 141 25.15 6.69 -8.74
N GLU A 142 25.94 5.93 -7.96
CA GLU A 142 27.00 5.06 -8.49
C GLU A 142 26.47 3.96 -9.42
N THR A 143 25.47 3.18 -8.96
CA THR A 143 24.75 2.23 -9.82
C THR A 143 23.25 2.38 -9.62
N ARG A 144 22.55 2.93 -10.62
CA ARG A 144 21.09 3.05 -10.61
C ARG A 144 20.46 1.68 -10.87
N ILE A 145 19.64 1.24 -9.93
CA ILE A 145 18.97 -0.06 -10.00
C ILE A 145 17.49 0.11 -10.37
N ASP A 146 16.88 1.24 -10.06
CA ASP A 146 15.45 1.45 -10.33
C ASP A 146 15.05 2.93 -10.37
N THR A 147 13.87 3.19 -10.94
CA THR A 147 13.24 4.51 -11.08
C THR A 147 11.74 4.43 -10.93
N ILE A 148 11.20 5.24 -10.03
CA ILE A 148 9.76 5.40 -9.85
C ILE A 148 9.34 6.77 -10.35
N LYS A 149 8.39 6.82 -11.28
CA LYS A 149 7.79 8.09 -11.74
C LYS A 149 6.91 8.69 -10.65
N LEU A 150 7.06 9.98 -10.43
CA LEU A 150 6.31 10.78 -9.47
C LEU A 150 5.56 11.87 -10.22
N VAL A 151 4.32 12.14 -9.82
CA VAL A 151 3.56 13.31 -10.26
C VAL A 151 2.98 14.02 -9.05
N SER A 152 3.14 15.34 -9.01
CA SER A 152 2.45 16.16 -8.00
C SER A 152 0.97 16.25 -8.35
N VAL A 153 0.09 16.01 -7.38
CA VAL A 153 -1.36 16.16 -7.56
C VAL A 153 -1.97 17.04 -6.49
N ASN A 154 -3.14 17.60 -6.78
CA ASN A 154 -3.95 18.24 -5.74
C ASN A 154 -4.42 17.22 -4.71
N GLN A 155 -4.71 17.71 -3.51
CA GLN A 155 -5.30 16.87 -2.47
C GLN A 155 -6.65 16.31 -2.95
N TYR A 156 -6.83 15.01 -2.85
CA TYR A 156 -8.10 14.35 -3.16
C TYR A 156 -9.20 14.71 -2.15
N PRO A 157 -10.48 14.64 -2.53
CA PRO A 157 -11.56 14.66 -1.55
C PRO A 157 -11.41 13.48 -0.58
N ARG A 158 -11.69 13.71 0.71
CA ARG A 158 -11.77 12.67 1.74
C ARG A 158 -13.23 12.38 2.00
N PHE A 159 -13.54 11.13 2.28
CA PHE A 159 -14.89 10.66 2.55
C PHE A 159 -14.95 9.90 3.86
N GLN A 160 -16.03 10.11 4.60
CA GLN A 160 -16.56 9.11 5.52
C GLN A 160 -17.52 8.24 4.72
N ILE A 161 -17.37 6.92 4.82
CA ILE A 161 -18.23 5.96 4.12
C ILE A 161 -19.19 5.37 5.16
N LYS A 162 -20.45 5.82 5.18
CA LYS A 162 -21.44 5.44 6.20
C LYS A 162 -22.30 4.28 5.73
N ASN A 163 -22.63 3.36 6.63
CA ASN A 163 -23.57 2.28 6.33
C ASN A 163 -25.00 2.79 6.53
N THR A 164 -25.92 2.55 5.59
CA THR A 164 -27.29 3.08 5.71
C THR A 164 -28.17 2.30 6.67
N ALA A 165 -27.76 1.08 7.08
CA ALA A 165 -28.50 0.33 8.11
C ALA A 165 -28.32 0.91 9.51
N ASN A 166 -27.24 1.67 9.74
CA ASN A 166 -27.05 2.47 10.94
C ASN A 166 -26.12 3.65 10.61
N GLU A 167 -26.68 4.85 10.49
CA GLU A 167 -25.92 6.06 10.15
C GLU A 167 -24.87 6.45 11.20
N SER A 168 -24.96 5.87 12.41
CA SER A 168 -23.93 6.02 13.44
C SER A 168 -22.73 5.10 13.20
N LEU A 169 -22.71 4.26 12.17
CA LEU A 169 -21.57 3.40 11.83
C LEU A 169 -20.96 3.77 10.46
N THR A 170 -19.64 3.72 10.42
CA THR A 170 -18.81 4.02 9.26
C THR A 170 -17.89 2.86 8.93
N LEU A 171 -17.47 2.81 7.67
CA LEU A 171 -16.31 2.06 7.25
C LEU A 171 -15.09 2.51 8.06
N GLY A 172 -14.39 1.59 8.69
CA GLY A 172 -13.19 1.92 9.43
C GLY A 172 -12.30 0.71 9.68
N SER A 173 -11.58 0.74 10.79
CA SER A 173 -10.65 -0.32 11.19
C SER A 173 -11.11 -0.99 12.47
N HIS A 174 -10.94 -2.31 12.57
CA HIS A 174 -11.25 -3.02 13.80
C HIS A 174 -10.39 -2.52 14.97
N ALA A 175 -10.95 -2.54 16.18
CA ALA A 175 -10.31 -1.98 17.37
C ALA A 175 -9.08 -2.79 17.83
N THR A 176 -8.99 -4.07 17.47
CA THR A 176 -7.94 -4.99 17.93
C THR A 176 -7.35 -5.86 16.82
N ASP A 177 -7.83 -5.73 15.58
CA ASP A 177 -7.37 -6.49 14.42
C ASP A 177 -6.98 -5.50 13.29
N PHE A 178 -6.11 -5.96 12.40
CA PHE A 178 -5.78 -5.28 11.14
C PHE A 178 -6.88 -5.46 10.08
N GLN A 179 -7.86 -6.31 10.36
CA GLN A 179 -9.06 -6.40 9.55
C GLN A 179 -9.86 -5.12 9.66
N PRO A 180 -10.43 -4.65 8.55
CA PRO A 180 -11.20 -3.44 8.65
C PRO A 180 -12.58 -3.78 9.31
N ALA A 181 -13.34 -2.82 9.88
CA ALA A 181 -14.66 -3.11 10.50
C ALA A 181 -15.71 -2.00 10.28
N LEU A 182 -16.98 -2.26 10.63
CA LEU A 182 -17.91 -1.18 10.99
C LEU A 182 -17.46 -0.57 12.31
N THR A 183 -17.30 0.73 12.32
CA THR A 183 -16.89 1.48 13.51
C THR A 183 -17.89 2.57 13.82
N ILE A 184 -18.15 2.79 15.12
CA ILE A 184 -19.06 3.86 15.54
C ILE A 184 -18.46 5.20 15.11
N ASP A 185 -19.28 6.00 14.43
CA ASP A 185 -19.09 7.41 14.16
C ASP A 185 -19.36 8.22 15.45
N LYS A 186 -18.65 7.88 16.53
CA LYS A 186 -18.61 8.65 17.77
C LYS A 186 -17.20 9.20 17.92
N ASP A 187 -17.16 10.53 18.03
CA ASP A 187 -16.02 11.40 18.23
C ASP A 187 -14.72 10.70 18.63
N THR A 188 -13.78 10.64 17.67
CA THR A 188 -12.31 10.80 17.80
C THR A 188 -11.47 9.84 16.95
N ILE A 189 -12.00 8.81 16.26
CA ILE A 189 -11.16 7.87 15.47
C ILE A 189 -11.83 7.43 14.14
N THR A 190 -12.61 8.29 13.48
CA THR A 190 -13.21 7.91 12.19
C THR A 190 -12.15 7.90 11.08
N GLN A 191 -11.90 6.73 10.48
CA GLN A 191 -11.01 6.58 9.32
C GLN A 191 -11.60 7.30 8.12
N LEU A 192 -10.80 8.15 7.47
CA LEU A 192 -11.18 8.81 6.23
C LEU A 192 -10.66 8.00 5.03
N PHE A 193 -11.38 8.10 3.91
CA PHE A 193 -11.02 7.41 2.67
C PHE A 193 -10.91 8.38 1.51
N ILE A 194 -9.98 8.09 0.60
CA ILE A 194 -9.88 8.70 -0.72
C ILE A 194 -10.49 7.72 -1.70
N VAL A 195 -11.43 8.19 -2.53
CA VAL A 195 -12.01 7.39 -3.62
C VAL A 195 -11.36 7.85 -4.91
N ARG A 196 -10.38 7.08 -5.38
CA ARG A 196 -9.57 7.42 -6.56
C ARG A 196 -9.97 6.56 -7.74
N LYS A 197 -10.32 7.20 -8.85
CA LYS A 197 -10.59 6.49 -10.11
C LYS A 197 -9.37 5.65 -10.52
N ALA A 198 -9.60 4.37 -10.79
CA ALA A 198 -8.58 3.45 -11.23
C ALA A 198 -8.42 3.52 -12.75
N LYS A 199 -7.19 3.29 -13.24
CA LYS A 199 -6.90 3.09 -14.67
C LYS A 199 -6.16 1.77 -14.86
N PRO A 200 -6.79 0.63 -14.55
CA PRO A 200 -6.12 -0.66 -14.67
C PRO A 200 -5.88 -0.98 -16.15
N VAL A 201 -4.78 -1.69 -16.43
CA VAL A 201 -4.57 -2.34 -17.73
C VAL A 201 -5.46 -3.57 -17.75
N LEU A 202 -6.57 -3.50 -18.48
CA LEU A 202 -7.52 -4.60 -18.62
C LEU A 202 -7.40 -5.24 -20.01
N PRO A 203 -7.72 -6.54 -20.16
CA PRO A 203 -7.91 -7.14 -21.47
C PRO A 203 -8.93 -6.36 -22.30
N ASP A 204 -8.78 -6.36 -23.62
CA ASP A 204 -9.63 -5.58 -24.55
C ASP A 204 -11.14 -5.78 -24.31
N SER A 205 -11.55 -7.00 -23.94
CA SER A 205 -12.94 -7.34 -23.61
C SER A 205 -13.53 -6.59 -22.42
N LEU A 206 -12.70 -5.99 -21.56
CA LEU A 206 -13.10 -5.26 -20.34
C LEU A 206 -12.63 -3.80 -20.36
N SER A 207 -12.01 -3.34 -21.44
CA SER A 207 -11.46 -1.98 -21.59
C SER A 207 -12.51 -0.87 -21.35
N MET A 208 -13.77 -1.13 -21.68
CA MET A 208 -14.89 -0.20 -21.47
C MET A 208 -15.31 -0.01 -20.00
N LEU A 209 -14.85 -0.87 -19.08
CA LEU A 209 -15.21 -0.79 -17.65
C LEU A 209 -14.29 0.11 -16.82
N THR A 210 -13.16 0.56 -17.40
CA THR A 210 -12.11 1.29 -16.68
C THR A 210 -12.62 2.58 -16.04
N ASP A 211 -13.59 3.26 -16.66
CA ASP A 211 -14.11 4.52 -16.16
C ASP A 211 -14.95 4.40 -14.88
N SER A 212 -15.41 3.18 -14.54
CA SER A 212 -16.28 2.89 -13.40
C SER A 212 -15.55 2.21 -12.23
N LEU A 213 -14.25 1.99 -12.34
CA LEU A 213 -13.44 1.33 -11.32
C LEU A 213 -12.71 2.34 -10.44
N TYR A 214 -12.63 2.02 -9.15
CA TYR A 214 -12.06 2.87 -8.13
C TYR A 214 -11.17 2.08 -7.16
N TYR A 215 -10.15 2.75 -6.66
CA TYR A 215 -9.45 2.39 -5.44
C TYR A 215 -10.08 3.16 -4.28
N ILE A 216 -10.46 2.45 -3.21
CA ILE A 216 -10.87 3.05 -1.93
C ILE A 216 -9.65 3.00 -1.02
N VAL A 217 -9.07 4.16 -0.70
CA VAL A 217 -7.75 4.26 -0.06
C VAL A 217 -7.87 4.88 1.32
N GLN A 218 -7.29 4.25 2.34
CA GLN A 218 -7.24 4.83 3.68
C GLN A 218 -6.35 6.09 3.70
N ASP A 219 -6.91 7.21 4.18
CA ASP A 219 -6.14 8.40 4.52
C ASP A 219 -5.12 8.07 5.63
N GLY A 220 -4.00 8.79 5.68
CA GLY A 220 -2.84 8.42 6.53
C GLY A 220 -1.84 7.49 5.84
N ASP A 221 -2.25 6.24 5.60
CA ASP A 221 -1.31 5.15 5.26
C ASP A 221 -1.35 4.70 3.80
N TYR A 222 -2.28 5.26 3.02
CA TYR A 222 -2.48 4.98 1.60
C TYR A 222 -2.68 3.50 1.27
N ARG A 223 -3.20 2.74 2.24
CA ARG A 223 -3.59 1.36 2.06
C ARG A 223 -4.88 1.29 1.27
N MET A 224 -4.87 0.53 0.20
CA MET A 224 -6.03 0.30 -0.64
C MET A 224 -6.89 -0.78 -0.02
N LEU A 225 -8.19 -0.56 -0.04
CA LEU A 225 -9.13 -1.58 0.33
C LEU A 225 -9.12 -2.69 -0.69
N ALA A 226 -9.08 -3.94 -0.24
CA ALA A 226 -9.05 -5.08 -1.13
C ALA A 226 -9.81 -6.28 -0.56
N LYS A 227 -10.25 -7.15 -1.46
CA LYS A 227 -10.74 -8.47 -1.09
C LYS A 227 -9.60 -9.34 -0.54
N ASN A 228 -9.87 -10.09 0.53
CA ASN A 228 -9.03 -11.19 1.01
C ASN A 228 -9.58 -12.55 0.50
N THR A 229 -8.70 -13.55 0.49
CA THR A 229 -8.93 -14.95 0.07
C THR A 229 -10.09 -15.63 0.77
N ALA A 230 -10.36 -15.30 2.04
CA ALA A 230 -11.45 -15.87 2.83
C ALA A 230 -12.77 -15.05 2.77
N ASN A 231 -12.99 -14.27 1.70
CA ASN A 231 -14.16 -13.40 1.49
C ASN A 231 -14.35 -12.23 2.47
N TYR A 232 -13.51 -12.12 3.48
CA TYR A 232 -13.33 -10.89 4.26
C TYR A 232 -12.70 -9.79 3.38
N TRP A 233 -12.91 -8.56 3.79
CA TRP A 233 -12.11 -7.44 3.31
C TRP A 233 -10.78 -7.33 4.08
N GLY A 234 -9.78 -6.80 3.40
CA GLY A 234 -8.45 -6.51 3.94
C GLY A 234 -7.92 -5.21 3.37
N THR A 235 -6.67 -4.91 3.67
CA THR A 235 -5.97 -3.78 3.09
C THR A 235 -4.71 -4.25 2.38
N LEU A 236 -4.46 -3.68 1.20
CA LEU A 236 -3.26 -3.89 0.43
C LEU A 236 -2.43 -2.61 0.40
N TRP A 237 -1.13 -2.80 0.46
CA TRP A 237 -0.14 -1.73 0.40
C TRP A 237 0.75 -1.97 -0.82
N GLY A 238 1.03 -0.92 -1.60
CA GLY A 238 1.91 -1.01 -2.78
C GLY A 238 1.16 -1.10 -4.10
N VAL A 239 1.63 -1.97 -5.02
CA VAL A 239 1.05 -2.09 -6.37
C VAL A 239 -0.38 -2.62 -6.28
N PRO A 240 -1.37 -1.94 -6.88
CA PRO A 240 -2.75 -2.38 -6.82
C PRO A 240 -2.92 -3.71 -7.56
N THR A 241 -3.55 -4.68 -6.91
CA THR A 241 -4.02 -5.91 -7.56
C THR A 241 -5.50 -5.76 -7.95
N ASN A 242 -6.02 -6.70 -8.74
CA ASN A 242 -7.43 -6.69 -9.15
C ASN A 242 -8.38 -6.76 -7.94
N GLU A 243 -7.97 -7.39 -6.84
CA GLU A 243 -8.72 -7.48 -5.59
C GLU A 243 -8.95 -6.11 -4.93
N ALA A 244 -8.15 -5.09 -5.27
CA ALA A 244 -8.28 -3.73 -4.78
C ALA A 244 -9.19 -2.83 -5.65
N LEU A 245 -9.73 -3.37 -6.76
CA LEU A 245 -10.61 -2.64 -7.67
C LEU A 245 -12.06 -2.79 -7.24
N TRP A 246 -12.78 -1.67 -7.20
CA TRP A 246 -14.18 -1.60 -6.78
C TRP A 246 -15.01 -0.82 -7.78
N PHE A 247 -16.21 -1.30 -8.07
CA PHE A 247 -17.26 -0.50 -8.68
C PHE A 247 -18.03 0.24 -7.59
N LEU A 248 -18.36 1.50 -7.87
CA LEU A 248 -19.28 2.29 -7.06
C LEU A 248 -20.54 2.51 -7.90
N HIS A 249 -21.55 1.66 -7.71
CA HIS A 249 -22.81 1.76 -8.42
C HIS A 249 -23.74 2.73 -7.68
N PRO A 250 -24.01 3.93 -8.23
CA PRO A 250 -24.89 4.89 -7.58
C PRO A 250 -26.32 4.34 -7.50
N GLN A 251 -26.99 4.65 -6.40
CA GLN A 251 -28.39 4.31 -6.13
C GLN A 251 -29.22 5.59 -5.92
N ASP A 252 -30.54 5.44 -5.88
CA ASP A 252 -31.44 6.54 -5.56
C ASP A 252 -31.14 7.10 -4.15
N GLY A 253 -31.22 8.43 -4.00
CA GLY A 253 -30.94 9.08 -2.70
C GLY A 253 -29.46 9.33 -2.41
N GLY A 254 -28.56 9.11 -3.37
CA GLY A 254 -27.13 9.45 -3.24
C GLY A 254 -26.31 8.43 -2.45
N THR A 255 -26.80 7.20 -2.35
CA THR A 255 -26.11 6.04 -1.79
C THR A 255 -25.45 5.22 -2.91
N TYR A 256 -24.65 4.23 -2.52
CA TYR A 256 -23.85 3.40 -3.42
C TYR A 256 -23.90 1.94 -2.99
N ASP A 257 -23.97 1.06 -3.98
CA ASP A 257 -23.52 -0.33 -3.88
C ASP A 257 -22.04 -0.38 -4.26
N ILE A 258 -21.21 -0.91 -3.36
CA ILE A 258 -19.75 -0.97 -3.55
C ILE A 258 -19.40 -2.43 -3.86
N VAL A 259 -19.08 -2.72 -5.12
CA VAL A 259 -18.91 -4.09 -5.62
C VAL A 259 -17.44 -4.37 -5.90
N ASN A 260 -16.91 -5.49 -5.37
CA ASN A 260 -15.54 -5.88 -5.68
C ASN A 260 -15.45 -6.40 -7.12
N PHE A 261 -14.43 -5.95 -7.86
CA PHE A 261 -14.23 -6.35 -9.26
C PHE A 261 -14.05 -7.86 -9.44
N VAL A 262 -13.33 -8.53 -8.53
CA VAL A 262 -12.99 -9.96 -8.67
C VAL A 262 -14.17 -10.85 -8.32
N THR A 263 -14.95 -10.53 -7.27
CA THR A 263 -16.09 -11.37 -6.88
C THR A 263 -17.39 -11.02 -7.58
N GLY A 264 -17.54 -9.78 -8.05
CA GLY A 264 -18.85 -9.25 -8.44
C GLY A 264 -19.85 -9.23 -7.28
N LYS A 265 -19.37 -9.23 -6.04
CA LYS A 265 -20.19 -9.20 -4.82
C LYS A 265 -19.99 -7.89 -4.06
N SER A 266 -21.02 -7.52 -3.32
CA SER A 266 -21.10 -6.25 -2.61
C SER A 266 -20.34 -6.30 -1.29
N LEU A 267 -19.74 -5.17 -0.95
CA LEU A 267 -19.23 -4.87 0.38
C LEU A 267 -20.42 -4.70 1.32
N GLY A 268 -20.43 -5.42 2.42
CA GLY A 268 -21.50 -5.31 3.41
C GLY A 268 -21.19 -6.04 4.71
N ALA A 269 -22.12 -5.94 5.66
CA ALA A 269 -22.08 -6.64 6.94
C ALA A 269 -23.19 -7.70 7.01
N ASP A 270 -23.05 -8.67 7.92
CA ASP A 270 -24.15 -9.62 8.22
C ASP A 270 -25.17 -9.05 9.22
N ALA A 271 -24.69 -8.17 10.09
CA ALA A 271 -25.47 -7.43 11.07
C ALA A 271 -24.76 -6.12 11.39
N VAL A 272 -25.49 -5.23 12.03
CA VAL A 272 -25.01 -3.89 12.38
C VAL A 272 -25.34 -3.68 13.86
N SER A 273 -24.37 -3.96 14.72
CA SER A 273 -24.49 -3.75 16.16
C SER A 273 -24.37 -2.26 16.48
N GLU A 274 -25.12 -1.77 17.47
CA GLU A 274 -25.00 -0.38 17.92
C GLU A 274 -23.63 -0.07 18.56
N LEU A 275 -22.84 -1.11 18.85
CA LEU A 275 -21.54 -1.02 19.50
C LEU A 275 -20.37 -1.00 18.50
N GLY A 276 -20.62 -1.25 17.20
CA GLY A 276 -19.59 -1.40 16.19
C GLY A 276 -18.69 -2.62 16.40
N GLY A 277 -17.62 -2.72 15.60
CA GLY A 277 -16.71 -3.87 15.57
C GLY A 277 -17.17 -5.00 14.65
N ASP A 278 -18.32 -4.86 14.01
CA ASP A 278 -18.82 -5.88 13.08
C ASP A 278 -17.91 -6.02 11.86
N TYR A 279 -17.56 -7.26 11.53
CA TYR A 279 -16.77 -7.57 10.35
C TYR A 279 -17.53 -7.19 9.07
N LEU A 280 -16.78 -6.71 8.07
CA LEU A 280 -17.31 -6.58 6.72
C LEU A 280 -16.79 -7.70 5.83
N TYR A 281 -17.62 -7.98 4.84
CA TYR A 281 -17.42 -9.04 3.87
C TYR A 281 -17.64 -8.49 2.47
N CYS A 282 -17.04 -9.15 1.50
CA CYS A 282 -17.21 -8.86 0.07
C CYS A 282 -17.84 -10.06 -0.64
N ASP A 283 -18.88 -10.63 -0.03
CA ASP A 283 -19.66 -11.77 -0.51
C ASP A 283 -21.16 -11.51 -0.53
N LYS A 284 -21.58 -10.28 -0.18
CA LYS A 284 -22.99 -9.95 -0.02
C LYS A 284 -23.67 -9.75 -1.36
N VAL A 285 -24.99 -9.95 -1.34
CA VAL A 285 -25.87 -9.70 -2.48
C VAL A 285 -26.60 -8.39 -2.23
N PHE A 286 -26.37 -7.41 -3.09
CA PHE A 286 -27.11 -6.15 -3.02
C PHE A 286 -28.57 -6.35 -3.36
N THR A 287 -29.45 -5.74 -2.56
CA THR A 287 -30.87 -5.63 -2.84
C THR A 287 -31.20 -4.13 -2.90
N PRO A 288 -31.63 -3.59 -4.05
CA PRO A 288 -31.96 -2.17 -4.17
C PRO A 288 -33.11 -1.75 -3.24
N ALA A 289 -32.98 -0.56 -2.64
CA ALA A 289 -33.96 0.04 -1.72
C ALA A 289 -34.55 -0.94 -0.67
N PRO A 290 -33.72 -1.66 0.09
CA PRO A 290 -34.22 -2.69 0.99
C PRO A 290 -34.84 -2.02 2.22
N THR A 291 -36.08 -2.37 2.54
CA THR A 291 -36.83 -1.82 3.68
C THR A 291 -36.43 -2.44 5.02
N ALA A 292 -35.68 -3.54 5.00
CA ALA A 292 -35.07 -4.18 6.16
C ALA A 292 -33.64 -4.59 5.79
N ALA A 293 -32.68 -4.35 6.68
CA ALA A 293 -31.29 -4.77 6.53
C ALA A 293 -30.54 -4.21 5.29
N PRO A 294 -30.43 -2.87 5.10
CA PRO A 294 -29.61 -2.26 4.05
C PRO A 294 -28.09 -2.36 4.34
N PHE A 295 -27.61 -3.53 4.74
CA PHE A 295 -26.24 -3.75 5.22
C PHE A 295 -25.16 -3.59 4.15
N CYS A 296 -25.54 -3.51 2.88
CA CYS A 296 -24.65 -3.38 1.72
C CYS A 296 -24.79 -2.04 1.00
N GLU A 297 -25.52 -1.10 1.60
CA GLU A 297 -25.75 0.22 1.02
C GLU A 297 -24.97 1.28 1.81
N TRP A 298 -24.27 2.14 1.06
CA TRP A 298 -23.25 3.03 1.60
C TRP A 298 -23.45 4.47 1.16
N LYS A 299 -23.20 5.42 2.06
CA LYS A 299 -23.21 6.85 1.75
C LYS A 299 -21.79 7.41 1.84
N LEU A 300 -21.35 8.09 0.78
CA LEU A 300 -20.06 8.78 0.74
C LEU A 300 -20.26 10.24 1.17
N GLU A 301 -19.95 10.56 2.42
CA GLU A 301 -20.03 11.92 2.93
C GLU A 301 -18.68 12.61 2.78
N SER A 302 -18.64 13.63 1.91
CA SER A 302 -17.43 14.42 1.68
C SER A 302 -17.03 15.14 2.96
N PHE A 303 -15.79 14.91 3.39
CA PHE A 303 -15.17 15.57 4.50
C PHE A 303 -14.28 16.70 3.98
N THR A 304 -14.71 17.94 4.19
CA THR A 304 -13.87 19.10 3.89
C THR A 304 -12.72 19.16 4.88
N LEU A 305 -11.48 19.06 4.38
CA LEU A 305 -10.27 19.32 5.14
C LEU A 305 -10.16 20.84 5.43
N GLY A 306 -11.13 21.44 6.11
CA GLY A 306 -11.25 22.88 6.35
C GLY A 306 -10.21 23.47 7.30
N LEU A 307 -9.17 22.69 7.63
CA LEU A 307 -8.12 23.07 8.55
C LEU A 307 -6.86 23.40 7.75
N LYS A 308 -6.37 24.63 7.88
CA LYS A 308 -5.16 25.08 7.18
C LYS A 308 -3.95 24.26 7.63
N PRO A 309 -2.97 23.99 6.75
CA PRO A 309 -1.69 23.46 7.15
C PRO A 309 -1.08 24.32 8.26
N VAL A 310 -0.70 23.69 9.36
CA VAL A 310 0.06 24.36 10.42
C VAL A 310 1.52 24.43 9.97
N ARG A 311 2.20 25.57 10.13
CA ARG A 311 3.61 25.69 9.73
C ARG A 311 4.44 24.71 10.57
N GLU A 312 5.14 23.76 9.95
CA GLU A 312 5.95 22.74 10.64
C GLU A 312 6.93 23.34 11.67
N GLY A 313 7.48 24.53 11.40
CA GLY A 313 8.43 25.21 12.30
C GLY A 313 7.84 25.68 13.63
N THR A 314 6.52 25.68 13.81
CA THR A 314 5.89 26.05 15.10
C THR A 314 5.56 24.84 15.96
N LEU A 315 5.52 23.64 15.38
CA LEU A 315 5.06 22.44 16.05
C LEU A 315 6.25 21.63 16.60
N LYS A 316 6.24 21.34 17.90
CA LYS A 316 7.31 20.56 18.56
C LYS A 316 6.70 19.44 19.38
N LEU A 317 7.13 18.21 19.11
CA LEU A 317 6.74 17.05 19.89
C LEU A 317 7.84 16.72 20.91
N VAL A 318 7.48 16.70 22.20
CA VAL A 318 8.37 16.40 23.32
C VAL A 318 7.89 15.12 24.00
N ASN A 319 8.80 14.18 24.27
CA ASN A 319 8.51 12.97 25.04
C ASN A 319 9.12 13.12 26.44
N ASN A 320 8.27 13.14 27.48
CA ASN A 320 8.68 13.14 28.87
C ASN A 320 8.13 11.88 29.55
N ALA A 321 9.01 10.91 29.83
CA ALA A 321 8.69 9.69 30.57
C ALA A 321 7.46 8.90 30.03
N GLY A 322 7.27 8.87 28.71
CA GLY A 322 6.17 8.13 28.06
C GLY A 322 4.91 8.98 27.79
N GLN A 323 4.87 10.23 28.26
CA GLN A 323 3.85 11.18 27.87
C GLN A 323 4.38 12.08 26.75
N LEU A 324 3.68 12.09 25.62
CA LEU A 324 4.00 12.97 24.51
C LEU A 324 3.23 14.27 24.68
N THR A 325 3.93 15.40 24.58
CA THR A 325 3.30 16.71 24.54
C THR A 325 3.61 17.35 23.20
N LEU A 326 2.55 17.72 22.49
CA LEU A 326 2.62 18.45 21.25
C LEU A 326 2.48 19.95 21.56
N HIS A 327 3.54 20.71 21.33
CA HIS A 327 3.58 22.15 21.49
C HIS A 327 3.35 22.86 20.17
N GLY A 328 2.81 24.08 20.23
CA GLY A 328 2.61 24.96 19.08
C GLY A 328 1.28 24.77 18.35
N THR A 329 0.35 24.03 18.94
CA THR A 329 -1.02 23.88 18.43
C THR A 329 -1.85 25.14 18.69
N GLN A 330 -3.00 25.25 18.04
CA GLN A 330 -3.98 26.29 18.31
C GLN A 330 -5.32 25.64 18.66
N THR A 331 -6.15 26.35 19.43
CA THR A 331 -7.50 25.87 19.75
C THR A 331 -8.25 25.56 18.45
N GLY A 332 -8.75 24.33 18.32
CA GLY A 332 -9.43 23.84 17.13
C GLY A 332 -8.55 23.04 16.16
N ASP A 333 -7.22 23.00 16.35
CA ASP A 333 -6.36 22.13 15.56
C ASP A 333 -6.71 20.66 15.81
N ARG A 334 -6.92 19.89 14.74
CA ARG A 334 -7.21 18.46 14.80
C ARG A 334 -5.91 17.67 14.81
N ILE A 335 -5.66 16.94 15.88
CA ILE A 335 -4.48 16.10 16.05
C ILE A 335 -4.91 14.66 15.81
N GLN A 336 -4.18 13.94 14.96
CA GLN A 336 -4.38 12.54 14.67
C GLN A 336 -3.07 11.79 14.80
N VAL A 337 -3.09 10.65 15.46
CA VAL A 337 -1.94 9.79 15.71
C VAL A 337 -2.19 8.48 15.02
N TYR A 338 -1.27 8.09 14.14
CA TYR A 338 -1.32 6.82 13.42
C TYR A 338 -0.21 5.91 13.90
N ASN A 339 -0.46 4.61 14.10
CA ASN A 339 0.62 3.65 14.34
C ASN A 339 1.34 3.29 13.02
N LEU A 340 2.39 2.45 13.08
CA LEU A 340 3.10 1.97 11.88
C LEU A 340 2.25 1.13 10.92
N ALA A 341 1.09 0.65 11.37
CA ALA A 341 0.13 -0.03 10.53
C ALA A 341 -0.87 0.93 9.87
N GLY A 342 -0.72 2.25 10.10
CA GLY A 342 -1.57 3.27 9.49
C GLY A 342 -2.88 3.53 10.15
N ARG A 343 -3.13 2.85 11.26
CA ARG A 343 -4.36 2.99 11.98
C ARG A 343 -4.29 4.24 12.82
N CYS A 344 -5.30 5.10 12.70
CA CYS A 344 -5.50 6.17 13.66
C CYS A 344 -5.75 5.52 15.04
N VAL A 345 -4.81 5.68 15.97
CA VAL A 345 -4.89 5.11 17.32
C VAL A 345 -5.37 6.13 18.34
N GLN A 346 -5.24 7.41 18.02
CA GLN A 346 -5.72 8.50 18.84
C GLN A 346 -5.99 9.70 17.94
N GLN A 347 -7.07 10.41 18.20
CA GLN A 347 -7.20 11.78 17.70
C GLN A 347 -7.81 12.66 18.79
N THR A 348 -7.44 13.94 18.77
CA THR A 348 -7.93 14.93 19.72
C THR A 348 -8.01 16.28 19.03
N THR A 349 -8.76 17.21 19.61
CA THR A 349 -8.77 18.61 19.17
C THR A 349 -8.00 19.41 20.20
N ALA A 350 -6.99 20.15 19.74
CA ALA A 350 -6.22 21.01 20.60
C ALA A 350 -7.14 22.06 21.24
N THR A 351 -7.02 22.24 22.55
CA THR A 351 -7.74 23.26 23.30
C THR A 351 -6.89 24.51 23.54
N GLY A 352 -5.59 24.46 23.20
CA GLY A 352 -4.64 25.55 23.37
C GLY A 352 -3.29 25.28 22.71
N SER A 353 -2.23 25.93 23.21
CA SER A 353 -0.86 25.89 22.67
C SER A 353 -0.12 24.59 22.91
N GLU A 354 -0.61 23.76 23.81
CA GLU A 354 -0.03 22.46 24.14
C GLU A 354 -1.15 21.43 24.20
N THR A 355 -0.90 20.26 23.61
CA THR A 355 -1.84 19.14 23.66
C THR A 355 -1.11 17.88 24.12
N PRO A 356 -1.50 17.30 25.28
CA PRO A 356 -0.96 16.02 25.71
C PRO A 356 -1.53 14.88 24.86
N ILE A 357 -0.68 13.93 24.53
CA ILE A 357 -0.96 12.73 23.74
C ILE A 357 -0.44 11.53 24.55
N SER A 358 -1.36 10.73 25.08
CA SER A 358 -1.06 9.54 25.87
C SER A 358 -1.05 8.30 24.99
N LEU A 359 0.14 7.75 24.72
CA LEU A 359 0.32 6.54 23.92
C LEU A 359 1.10 5.48 24.71
N SER A 360 0.85 4.21 24.38
CA SER A 360 1.75 3.14 24.81
C SER A 360 3.09 3.23 24.05
N THR A 361 4.17 2.65 24.60
CA THR A 361 5.48 2.62 23.94
C THR A 361 5.38 2.05 22.52
N GLY A 362 5.93 2.76 21.53
CA GLY A 362 5.83 2.34 20.14
C GLY A 362 6.08 3.45 19.14
N PHE A 363 5.95 3.10 17.86
CA PHE A 363 6.20 4.01 16.76
C PHE A 363 4.91 4.59 16.20
N TYR A 364 4.83 5.93 16.17
CA TYR A 364 3.63 6.64 15.74
C TYR A 364 3.94 7.84 14.84
N LEU A 365 3.02 8.13 13.94
CA LEU A 365 2.97 9.32 13.10
C LEU A 365 1.96 10.29 13.72
N VAL A 366 2.40 11.49 14.10
CA VAL A 366 1.49 12.53 14.59
C VAL A 366 1.22 13.55 13.48
N LYS A 367 -0.06 13.76 13.18
CA LYS A 367 -0.60 14.71 12.21
C LYS A 367 -1.39 15.78 12.95
N VAL A 368 -1.22 17.03 12.56
CA VAL A 368 -1.98 18.19 13.07
C VAL A 368 -2.56 18.90 11.88
N ASN A 369 -3.88 18.94 11.79
CA ASN A 369 -4.62 19.35 10.60
C ASN A 369 -4.14 18.54 9.38
N GLN A 370 -3.41 19.19 8.48
CA GLN A 370 -2.82 18.60 7.28
C GLN A 370 -1.31 18.36 7.38
N THR A 371 -0.69 18.75 8.50
CA THR A 371 0.77 18.73 8.70
C THR A 371 1.21 17.50 9.49
N VAL A 372 2.13 16.69 8.96
CA VAL A 372 2.74 15.56 9.69
C VAL A 372 4.01 16.04 10.37
N ILE A 373 4.14 15.79 11.68
CA ILE A 373 5.21 16.39 12.48
C ILE A 373 6.37 15.42 12.68
N LYS A 374 6.13 14.17 13.08
CA LYS A 374 7.22 13.25 13.44
C LYS A 374 6.81 11.79 13.64
N VAL A 375 7.79 10.91 13.48
CA VAL A 375 7.83 9.54 14.01
C VAL A 375 8.33 9.57 15.45
N VAL A 376 7.51 9.10 16.39
CA VAL A 376 7.89 8.94 17.81
C VAL A 376 8.45 7.54 18.05
N ARG A 377 9.41 7.39 18.97
CA ARG A 377 9.83 6.10 19.56
C ARG A 377 9.37 6.02 21.01
#